data_AF-A0A524NJQ3-F1
#
_entry.id   AF-A0A524NJQ3-F1
#
_cell.length_a   1.000
_cell.length_b   1.000
_cell.length_c   1.000
_cell.angle_alpha   90.00
_cell.angle_beta   90.00
_cell.angle_gamma   90.00
#
_symmetry.space_group_name_H-M   'P 1'
#
loop_
_entity.id
_entity.type
_entity.pdbx_description
1 polymer ?
#
loop_
_entity_poly.entity_id
_entity_poly.type
_entity_poly.pdbx_seq_one_letter_code
_entity_poly.pdbx_strand_id
1 'polypeptide(L)'
;MTMKIAQAAHERGVPCFCADLTVNPILVEWNKAIACRLAPFPGLGLGLLETNGHQNYKNWETMVSYHPYPEAGWRLTQEGVFNLDKDYYAKSGGIFAPSPHYQEMLRF
;
A
#
# COMPACT_ATOMS: atom_id res chain seq x y z
N MET A 1 14.88 -6.85 6.83
CA MET A 1 15.92 -6.02 6.19
C MET A 1 15.43 -4.60 5.89
N THR A 2 14.31 -4.43 5.19
CA THR A 2 13.75 -3.11 4.80
C THR A 2 13.72 -2.06 5.92
N MET A 3 13.19 -2.39 7.10
CA MET A 3 13.10 -1.41 8.20
C MET A 3 14.47 -0.97 8.74
N LYS A 4 15.47 -1.84 8.71
CA LYS A 4 16.85 -1.48 9.10
C LYS A 4 17.48 -0.50 8.10
N ILE A 5 17.20 -0.68 6.80
CA ILE A 5 17.66 0.23 5.74
C ILE A 5 16.96 1.58 5.87
N ALA A 6 15.63 1.58 6.02
CA ALA A 6 14.85 2.80 6.19
C ALA A 6 15.30 3.59 7.44
N GLN A 7 15.55 2.90 8.56
CA GLN A 7 16.11 3.52 9.76
C GLN A 7 17.50 4.11 9.52
N ALA A 8 18.43 3.35 8.92
CA ALA A 8 19.78 3.83 8.66
C ALA A 8 19.80 5.05 7.72
N ALA A 9 18.89 5.09 6.74
CA ALA A 9 18.70 6.22 5.84
C ALA A 9 18.14 7.44 6.58
N HIS A 10 17.11 7.24 7.42
CA HIS A 10 16.51 8.30 8.24
C HIS A 10 17.54 8.96 9.16
N GLU A 11 18.34 8.16 9.88
CA GLU A 11 19.42 8.65 10.76
C GLU A 11 20.48 9.48 10.03
N ARG A 12 20.59 9.35 8.70
CA ARG A 12 21.55 10.08 7.85
C ARG A 12 20.90 11.19 7.02
N GLY A 13 19.61 11.45 7.20
CA GLY A 13 18.87 12.42 6.39
C GLY A 13 18.77 12.03 4.90
N VAL A 14 18.89 10.74 4.57
CA VAL A 14 18.74 10.26 3.19
C VAL A 14 17.26 10.03 2.89
N PRO A 15 16.67 10.73 1.90
CA PRO A 15 15.28 10.54 1.52
C PRO A 15 15.01 9.11 1.07
N CYS A 16 13.86 8.57 1.47
CA CYS A 16 13.36 7.27 1.05
C CYS A 16 11.93 7.40 0.55
N PHE A 17 11.56 6.54 -0.39
CA PHE A 17 10.17 6.34 -0.79
C PHE A 17 9.91 4.84 -0.95
N CYS A 18 8.65 4.44 -0.91
CA CYS A 18 8.29 3.04 -1.16
C CYS A 18 8.06 2.87 -2.67
N ALA A 19 8.69 1.87 -3.27
CA ALA A 19 8.44 1.48 -4.65
C ALA A 19 8.03 0.02 -4.67
N ASP A 20 7.12 -0.32 -5.57
CA ASP A 20 6.64 -1.69 -5.74
C ASP A 20 6.84 -2.18 -7.17
N LEU A 21 7.00 -3.49 -7.29
CA LEU A 21 7.05 -4.14 -8.60
C LEU A 21 5.89 -5.12 -8.66
N THR A 22 4.84 -4.71 -9.37
CA THR A 22 3.68 -5.53 -9.71
C THR A 22 3.05 -6.22 -8.51
N VAL A 23 2.77 -5.50 -7.42
CA VAL A 23 2.07 -6.10 -6.27
C VAL A 23 0.56 -6.10 -6.49
N ASN A 24 -0.15 -7.05 -5.86
CA ASN A 24 -1.61 -7.11 -5.94
C ASN A 24 -2.27 -6.02 -5.08
N PRO A 25 -3.59 -5.77 -5.20
CA PRO A 25 -4.28 -4.72 -4.47
C PRO A 25 -4.12 -4.77 -2.95
N ILE A 26 -4.11 -5.96 -2.33
CA ILE A 26 -3.91 -6.12 -0.88
C ILE A 26 -2.50 -5.67 -0.46
N LEU A 27 -1.48 -6.00 -1.24
CA LEU A 27 -0.10 -5.64 -0.95
C LEU A 27 0.21 -4.16 -1.22
N VAL A 28 -0.58 -3.48 -2.07
CA VAL A 28 -0.49 -2.01 -2.18
C VAL A 28 -0.80 -1.36 -0.82
N GLU A 29 -1.76 -1.88 -0.06
CA GLU A 29 -2.10 -1.35 1.27
C GLU A 29 -0.96 -1.52 2.28
N TRP A 30 -0.21 -2.63 2.18
CA TRP A 30 1.03 -2.79 2.94
C TRP A 30 2.06 -1.70 2.59
N ASN A 31 2.24 -1.43 1.29
CA ASN A 31 3.18 -0.41 0.83
C ASN A 31 2.76 1.01 1.25
N LYS A 32 1.46 1.32 1.26
CA LYS A 32 0.94 2.58 1.81
C LYS A 32 1.28 2.72 3.29
N ALA A 33 1.17 1.65 4.07
CA ALA A 33 1.54 1.64 5.48
C ALA A 33 3.04 1.91 5.69
N ILE A 34 3.91 1.46 4.79
CA ILE A 34 5.32 1.80 4.82
C ILE A 34 5.53 3.27 4.40
N ALA A 35 5.03 3.66 3.24
CA ALA A 35 5.27 4.98 2.64
C ALA A 35 4.85 6.13 3.56
N CYS A 36 3.70 6.01 4.25
CA CYS A 36 3.22 7.06 5.16
C CYS A 36 4.01 7.18 6.47
N ARG A 37 4.90 6.24 6.77
CA ARG A 37 5.77 6.24 7.95
C ARG A 37 7.22 6.61 7.63
N LEU A 38 7.55 6.79 6.36
CA LEU A 38 8.82 7.39 5.95
C LEU A 38 8.75 8.92 6.15
N ALA A 39 9.91 9.55 6.26
CA ALA A 39 9.97 11.00 6.26
C ALA A 39 9.37 11.56 4.95
N PRO A 40 8.71 12.73 4.99
CA PRO A 40 8.17 13.36 3.78
C PRO A 40 9.21 13.46 2.67
N PHE A 41 8.81 13.13 1.46
CA PHE A 41 9.72 13.22 0.33
C PHE A 41 10.03 14.70 0.02
N PRO A 42 11.29 15.07 -0.23
CA PRO A 42 11.66 16.46 -0.50
C PRO A 42 10.84 17.07 -1.64
N GLY A 43 10.28 18.25 -1.41
CA GLY A 43 9.45 18.97 -2.39
C GLY A 43 7.97 18.57 -2.42
N LEU A 44 7.58 17.41 -1.87
CA LEU A 44 6.19 16.96 -1.84
C LEU A 44 5.49 17.22 -0.50
N GLY A 45 6.21 17.17 0.61
CA GLY A 45 5.63 17.37 1.95
C GLY A 45 4.78 16.19 2.46
N LEU A 46 4.74 15.08 1.71
CA LEU A 46 4.06 13.82 2.06
C LEU A 46 4.93 12.60 1.69
N GLY A 47 4.54 11.42 2.15
CA GLY A 47 5.22 10.16 1.79
C GLY A 47 4.99 9.80 0.33
N LEU A 48 6.01 9.25 -0.34
CA LEU A 48 5.92 8.89 -1.76
C LEU A 48 5.81 7.36 -1.91
N LEU A 49 4.84 6.93 -2.73
CA LEU A 49 4.62 5.54 -3.12
C LEU A 49 4.55 5.45 -4.64
N GLU A 50 5.40 4.62 -5.24
CA GLU A 50 5.26 4.17 -6.62
C GLU A 50 4.55 2.82 -6.64
N THR A 51 3.49 2.72 -7.44
CA THR A 51 2.72 1.49 -7.62
C THR A 51 2.26 1.33 -9.06
N ASN A 52 2.50 0.16 -9.64
CA ASN A 52 2.29 -0.12 -11.06
C ASN A 52 1.45 -1.39 -11.32
N GLY A 53 0.89 -2.01 -10.27
CA GLY A 53 0.12 -3.25 -10.40
C GLY A 53 -1.04 -3.15 -11.39
N HIS A 54 -1.79 -2.04 -11.36
CA HIS A 54 -2.91 -1.76 -12.27
C HIS A 54 -2.52 -1.70 -13.76
N GLN A 55 -1.25 -1.41 -14.06
CA GLN A 55 -0.72 -1.37 -15.43
C GLN A 55 -0.24 -2.75 -15.90
N ASN A 56 0.14 -3.63 -14.96
CA ASN A 56 0.78 -4.91 -15.26
C ASN A 56 -0.16 -6.12 -15.16
N TYR A 57 -1.23 -6.03 -14.37
CA TYR A 57 -2.18 -7.12 -14.21
C TYR A 57 -3.41 -6.95 -15.11
N LYS A 58 -3.61 -7.90 -16.03
CA LYS A 58 -4.79 -7.94 -16.92
C LYS A 58 -6.13 -7.90 -16.16
N ASN A 59 -6.22 -8.56 -15.01
CA ASN A 59 -7.46 -8.70 -14.24
C ASN A 59 -7.43 -7.87 -12.94
N TRP A 60 -6.86 -6.66 -12.99
CA TRP A 60 -6.73 -5.79 -11.82
C TRP A 60 -8.05 -5.58 -11.06
N GLU A 61 -9.13 -5.25 -11.77
CA GLU A 61 -10.46 -5.05 -11.16
C GLU A 61 -10.99 -6.32 -10.48
N THR A 62 -10.72 -7.50 -11.05
CA THR A 62 -11.08 -8.76 -10.40
C THR A 62 -10.26 -8.96 -9.12
N MET A 63 -8.96 -8.65 -9.13
CA MET A 63 -8.14 -8.75 -7.92
C MET A 63 -8.55 -7.74 -6.84
N VAL A 64 -9.07 -6.57 -7.23
CA VAL A 64 -9.63 -5.60 -6.30
C VAL A 64 -10.79 -6.23 -5.52
N SER A 65 -11.64 -7.04 -6.17
CA SER A 65 -12.74 -7.73 -5.50
C SER A 65 -12.29 -8.74 -4.43
N TYR A 66 -11.03 -9.16 -4.45
CA TYR A 66 -10.45 -10.05 -3.43
C TYR A 66 -10.00 -9.31 -2.18
N HIS A 67 -9.93 -7.98 -2.23
CA HIS A 67 -9.61 -7.14 -1.08
C HIS A 67 -10.74 -7.24 -0.03
N PRO A 68 -10.45 -7.34 1.28
CA PRO A 68 -11.49 -7.41 2.32
C PRO A 68 -12.43 -6.18 2.37
N TYR A 69 -11.95 -5.04 1.85
CA TYR A 69 -12.69 -3.79 1.74
C TYR A 69 -12.61 -3.25 0.30
N PRO A 70 -13.29 -3.86 -0.67
CA PRO A 70 -13.13 -3.53 -2.08
C PRO A 70 -13.79 -2.21 -2.46
N GLU A 71 -14.54 -1.55 -1.57
CA GLU A 71 -15.16 -0.23 -1.83
C GLU A 71 -14.50 0.90 -1.02
N ALA A 72 -13.42 0.59 -0.29
CA ALA A 72 -12.78 1.56 0.58
C ALA A 72 -12.11 2.71 -0.19
N GLY A 73 -12.37 3.95 0.25
CA GLY A 73 -11.88 5.16 -0.40
C GLY A 73 -10.35 5.30 -0.42
N TRP A 74 -9.64 4.83 0.62
CA TRP A 74 -8.17 4.87 0.68
C TRP A 74 -7.48 4.02 -0.39
N ARG A 75 -8.21 3.14 -1.07
CA ARG A 75 -7.67 2.33 -2.17
C ARG A 75 -7.49 3.14 -3.45
N LEU A 76 -8.25 4.22 -3.62
CA LEU A 76 -8.26 5.04 -4.82
C LEU A 76 -7.40 6.28 -4.62
N THR A 77 -6.76 6.72 -5.70
CA THR A 77 -6.11 8.03 -5.71
C THR A 77 -7.13 9.12 -5.99
N GLN A 78 -7.00 10.24 -5.29
CA GLN A 78 -7.69 11.49 -5.59
C GLN A 78 -6.61 12.51 -5.93
N GLU A 79 -6.59 12.98 -7.17
CA GLU A 79 -5.56 13.90 -7.69
C GLU A 79 -4.13 13.38 -7.46
N GLY A 80 -3.92 12.06 -7.60
CA GLY A 80 -2.63 11.41 -7.40
C GLY A 80 -2.27 11.08 -5.95
N VAL A 81 -3.16 11.33 -4.99
CA VAL A 81 -2.93 11.09 -3.55
C VAL A 81 -3.82 9.97 -3.02
N PHE A 82 -3.23 9.03 -2.27
CA PHE A 82 -4.01 8.11 -1.45
C PHE A 82 -4.35 8.77 -0.10
N ASN A 83 -5.63 9.03 0.13
CA ASN A 83 -6.10 9.60 1.38
C ASN A 83 -6.24 8.51 2.46
N LEU A 84 -5.22 8.41 3.32
CA LEU A 84 -5.21 7.47 4.45
C LEU A 84 -5.94 8.10 5.64
N ASP A 85 -7.26 7.92 5.68
CA ASP A 85 -8.13 8.49 6.69
C ASP A 85 -8.24 7.63 7.97
N LYS A 86 -9.15 8.02 8.88
CA LYS A 86 -9.39 7.29 10.13
C LYS A 86 -9.84 5.84 9.88
N ASP A 87 -10.59 5.58 8.82
CA ASP A 87 -11.09 4.24 8.52
C ASP A 87 -9.96 3.33 8.01
N TYR A 88 -9.03 3.88 7.21
CA TYR A 88 -7.79 3.19 6.84
C TYR A 88 -7.02 2.71 8.07
N TYR A 89 -6.78 3.60 9.04
CA TYR A 89 -6.02 3.25 10.25
C TYR A 89 -6.79 2.27 11.16
N ALA A 90 -8.10 2.43 11.30
CA ALA A 90 -8.94 1.52 12.08
C ALA A 90 -8.92 0.09 11.53
N LYS A 91 -8.85 -0.06 10.20
CA LYS A 91 -8.83 -1.36 9.50
C LYS A 91 -7.42 -1.82 9.11
N SER A 92 -6.38 -1.04 9.43
CA SER A 92 -5.00 -1.27 8.97
C SER A 92 -4.90 -1.46 7.45
N GLY A 93 -5.69 -0.71 6.67
CA GLY A 93 -5.79 -0.89 5.23
C GLY A 93 -6.42 -2.22 4.78
N GLY A 94 -6.81 -3.11 5.71
CA GLY A 94 -7.34 -4.44 5.43
C GLY A 94 -6.30 -5.56 5.36
N ILE A 95 -5.02 -5.28 5.60
CA ILE A 95 -3.93 -6.29 5.50
C ILE A 95 -4.04 -7.44 6.51
N PHE A 96 -4.74 -7.22 7.63
CA PHE A 96 -4.98 -8.23 8.66
C PHE A 96 -6.38 -8.85 8.57
N ALA A 97 -7.24 -8.34 7.70
CA ALA A 97 -8.57 -8.90 7.51
C ALA A 97 -8.50 -10.12 6.58
N PRO A 98 -9.30 -11.16 6.82
CA PRO A 98 -9.32 -12.32 5.94
C PRO A 98 -9.88 -11.92 4.56
N SER A 99 -9.22 -12.40 3.51
CA SER A 99 -9.78 -12.38 2.15
C SER A 99 -10.49 -13.71 1.89
N PRO A 100 -11.82 -13.72 1.67
CA PRO A 100 -12.55 -14.96 1.37
C PRO A 100 -11.97 -15.71 0.18
N HIS A 101 -11.54 -14.99 -0.86
CA HIS A 101 -10.92 -15.58 -2.05
C HIS A 101 -9.63 -16.35 -1.71
N TYR A 102 -8.69 -15.71 -1.01
CA TYR A 102 -7.42 -16.35 -0.67
C TYR A 102 -7.55 -17.43 0.42
N GLN A 103 -8.53 -17.30 1.32
CA GLN A 103 -8.88 -18.37 2.25
C GLN A 103 -9.36 -19.61 1.51
N GLU A 104 -10.28 -19.45 0.56
CA GLU A 104 -10.78 -20.58 -0.24
C GLU A 104 -9.66 -21.21 -1.09
N MET A 105 -8.84 -20.39 -1.74
CA MET A 105 -7.73 -20.86 -2.59
C MET A 105 -6.69 -21.70 -1.83
N LEU A 106 -6.49 -21.42 -0.53
CA LEU A 106 -5.50 -22.07 0.32
C LEU A 106 -6.11 -23.12 1.27
N ARG A 107 -7.39 -23.48 1.09
CA ARG A 107 -7.98 -24.63 1.80
C ARG A 107 -7.32 -25.91 1.29
N PHE A 108 -6.72 -26.66 2.21
CA PHE A 108 -6.20 -28.01 2.00
C PHE A 108 -7.23 -29.04 2.48
#